data_AF-A0A815U8W2-F1
#
_entry.id   AF-A0A815U8W2-F1
#
_cell.length_a   1.000
_cell.length_b   1.000
_cell.length_c   1.000
_cell.angle_alpha   90.00
_cell.angle_beta   90.00
_cell.angle_gamma   90.00
#
_symmetry.space_group_name_H-M   'P 1'
#
loop_
_entity.id
_entity.type
_entity.pdbx_description
1 polymer ?
#
loop_
_entity_poly.entity_id
_entity_poly.type
_entity_poly.pdbx_seq_one_letter_code
_entity_poly.pdbx_strand_id
1 'polypeptide(L)'
;MSKRNIRFYIKTRIALNLQGRDIHEELYPVHGNQAPSLRTVERWCQRFREGQEELDDETISGRPIAATASENIEQVRLIIDDDSHVTIEEIQEQTGLNYGTTQRIIEEHLHLTKIAARYMPKEFTDFQWNERVRSCQENLKMERGVCGMW
;
A
#
# COMPACT_ATOMS: atom_id res chain seq x y z
N MET A 1 -11.13 26.75 -4.53
CA MET A 1 -11.52 25.97 -5.73
C MET A 1 -10.57 24.79 -5.88
N SER A 2 -11.00 23.63 -6.40
CA SER A 2 -10.08 22.49 -6.64
C SER A 2 -9.11 22.80 -7.78
N LYS A 3 -7.85 22.31 -7.70
CA LYS A 3 -6.82 22.48 -8.74
C LYS A 3 -7.33 22.01 -10.11
N ARG A 4 -8.11 20.94 -10.14
CA ARG A 4 -8.75 20.40 -11.36
C ARG A 4 -9.68 21.42 -12.03
N ASN A 5 -10.47 22.16 -11.24
CA ASN A 5 -11.41 23.14 -11.78
C ASN A 5 -10.68 24.34 -12.41
N ILE A 6 -9.57 24.77 -11.81
CA ILE A 6 -8.73 25.84 -12.35
C ILE A 6 -8.10 25.39 -13.68
N ARG A 7 -7.61 24.15 -13.77
CA ARG A 7 -7.06 23.58 -15.02
C ARG A 7 -8.13 23.46 -16.11
N PHE A 8 -9.33 23.01 -15.75
CA PHE A 8 -10.48 22.95 -16.67
C PHE A 8 -10.84 24.35 -17.22
N TYR A 9 -10.83 25.35 -16.34
CA TYR A 9 -11.07 26.75 -16.73
C TYR A 9 -10.03 27.22 -17.75
N ILE A 10 -8.74 27.02 -17.45
CA ILE A 10 -7.63 27.37 -18.36
C ILE A 10 -7.80 26.66 -19.72
N LYS A 11 -8.11 25.35 -19.73
CA LYS A 11 -8.36 24.57 -20.96
C LYS A 11 -9.47 25.19 -21.80
N THR A 12 -10.59 25.54 -21.17
CA THR A 12 -11.75 26.13 -21.84
C THR A 12 -11.42 27.49 -22.45
N ARG A 13 -10.66 28.34 -21.72
CA ARG A 13 -10.27 29.67 -22.22
C ARG A 13 -9.28 29.63 -23.38
N ILE A 14 -8.40 28.64 -23.40
CA ILE A 14 -7.48 28.42 -24.53
C ILE A 14 -8.22 27.97 -25.77
N ALA A 15 -9.25 27.11 -25.63
CA ALA A 15 -10.11 26.74 -26.76
C ALA A 15 -10.84 27.95 -27.36
N LEU A 16 -11.02 29.02 -26.57
CA LEU A 16 -11.56 30.32 -27.01
C LEU A 16 -10.47 31.29 -27.49
N ASN A 17 -9.22 30.85 -27.63
CA ASN A 17 -8.07 31.63 -28.09
C ASN A 17 -7.61 32.77 -27.16
N LEU A 18 -7.90 32.70 -25.86
CA LEU A 18 -7.36 33.65 -24.89
C LEU A 18 -5.87 33.38 -24.60
N GLN A 19 -5.12 34.44 -24.28
CA GLN A 19 -3.73 34.31 -23.86
C GLN A 19 -3.63 34.03 -22.36
N GLY A 20 -2.53 33.41 -21.93
CA GLY A 20 -2.32 33.04 -20.53
C GLY A 20 -2.37 34.22 -19.56
N ARG A 21 -1.97 35.41 -20.04
CA ARG A 21 -2.08 36.67 -19.29
C ARG A 21 -3.54 37.05 -19.00
N ASP A 22 -4.39 37.02 -20.03
CA ASP A 22 -5.81 37.36 -19.89
C ASP A 22 -6.50 36.38 -18.93
N ILE A 23 -6.18 35.09 -19.04
CA ILE A 23 -6.71 34.04 -18.16
C ILE A 23 -6.28 34.28 -16.70
N HIS A 24 -5.05 34.70 -16.46
CA HIS A 24 -4.59 35.06 -15.11
C HIS A 24 -5.31 36.31 -14.57
N GLU A 25 -5.52 37.32 -15.41
CA GLU A 25 -6.27 38.53 -15.07
C GLU A 25 -7.76 38.24 -14.79
N GLU A 26 -8.34 37.18 -15.37
CA GLU A 26 -9.67 36.67 -15.00
C GLU A 26 -9.66 35.89 -13.67
N LEU A 27 -8.63 35.08 -13.42
CA LEU A 27 -8.55 34.20 -12.25
C LEU A 27 -8.20 34.96 -10.95
N TYR A 28 -7.35 35.99 -11.04
CA TYR A 28 -6.82 36.69 -9.87
C TYR A 28 -7.91 37.46 -9.08
N PRO A 29 -8.83 38.22 -9.70
CA PRO A 29 -9.90 38.90 -8.97
C PRO A 29 -10.86 37.94 -8.24
N VAL A 30 -11.03 36.72 -8.77
CA VAL A 30 -11.96 35.73 -8.20
C VAL A 30 -11.32 34.94 -7.06
N HIS A 31 -10.00 34.68 -7.12
CA HIS A 31 -9.32 33.77 -6.19
C HIS A 31 -8.21 34.42 -5.35
N GLY A 32 -7.81 35.65 -5.66
CA GLY A 32 -6.79 36.41 -4.94
C GLY A 32 -5.51 35.61 -4.73
N ASN A 33 -5.07 35.51 -3.48
CA ASN A 33 -3.84 34.79 -3.11
C ASN A 33 -3.90 33.27 -3.33
N GLN A 34 -5.09 32.70 -3.54
CA GLN A 34 -5.26 31.29 -3.89
C GLN A 34 -5.22 31.05 -5.41
N ALA A 35 -5.14 32.11 -6.22
CA ALA A 35 -5.02 32.00 -7.66
C ALA A 35 -3.67 31.39 -8.05
N PRO A 36 -3.60 30.60 -9.12
CA PRO A 36 -2.33 30.16 -9.69
C PRO A 36 -1.53 31.37 -10.16
N SER A 37 -0.21 31.33 -9.98
CA SER A 37 0.66 32.37 -10.53
C SER A 37 0.60 32.41 -12.06
N LEU A 38 0.89 33.57 -12.65
CA LEU A 38 0.95 33.74 -14.11
C LEU A 38 1.79 32.64 -14.79
N ARG A 39 2.98 32.34 -14.25
CA ARG A 39 3.84 31.25 -14.77
C ARG A 39 3.17 29.88 -14.75
N THR A 40 2.37 29.60 -13.72
CA THR A 40 1.62 28.33 -13.62
C THR A 40 0.52 28.28 -14.68
N VAL A 41 -0.19 29.39 -14.88
CA VAL A 41 -1.21 29.51 -15.94
C VAL A 41 -0.57 29.32 -17.31
N GLU A 42 0.53 30.01 -17.62
CA GLU A 42 1.25 29.90 -18.88
C GLU A 42 1.75 28.48 -19.15
N ARG A 43 2.29 27.79 -18.13
CA ARG A 43 2.71 26.40 -18.24
C ARG A 43 1.54 25.48 -18.61
N TRP A 44 0.39 25.62 -17.94
CA TRP A 44 -0.81 24.87 -18.32
C TRP A 44 -1.30 25.25 -19.72
N CYS A 45 -1.16 26.52 -20.10
CA CYS A 45 -1.54 26.96 -21.43
C CYS A 45 -0.72 26.28 -22.52
N GLN A 46 0.59 26.18 -22.31
CA GLN A 46 1.48 25.47 -23.22
C GLN A 46 1.09 23.99 -23.31
N ARG A 47 0.89 23.30 -22.18
CA ARG A 47 0.49 21.87 -22.18
C ARG A 47 -0.78 21.62 -23.00
N PHE A 48 -1.81 22.46 -22.83
CA PHE A 48 -3.05 22.30 -23.57
C PHE A 48 -2.89 22.59 -25.07
N ARG A 49 -2.04 23.55 -25.46
CA ARG A 49 -1.71 23.79 -26.89
C ARG A 49 -0.95 22.62 -27.50
N GLU A 50 -0.13 21.93 -26.71
CA GLU A 50 0.60 20.71 -27.10
C GLU A 50 -0.30 19.45 -27.13
N GLY A 51 -1.61 19.60 -26.88
CA GLY A 51 -2.58 18.51 -26.96
C GLY A 51 -2.69 17.64 -25.69
N GLN A 52 -2.07 18.03 -24.58
CA GLN A 52 -2.21 17.30 -23.33
C GLN A 52 -3.51 17.66 -22.62
N GLU A 53 -4.51 16.78 -22.68
CA GLU A 53 -5.87 17.05 -22.21
C GLU A 53 -6.15 16.70 -20.74
N GLU A 54 -5.21 16.01 -20.08
CA GLU A 54 -5.36 15.54 -18.70
C GLU A 54 -5.40 16.71 -17.71
N LEU A 55 -6.42 16.69 -16.85
CA LEU A 55 -6.67 17.73 -15.84
C LEU A 55 -6.14 17.33 -14.47
N ASP A 56 -6.02 16.04 -14.21
CA ASP A 56 -5.50 15.51 -12.96
C ASP A 56 -3.97 15.56 -12.99
N ASP A 57 -3.34 15.54 -11.81
CA ASP A 57 -1.89 15.39 -11.77
C ASP A 57 -1.53 13.98 -12.22
N GLU A 58 -0.54 13.86 -13.10
CA GLU A 58 0.07 12.57 -13.39
C GLU A 58 0.48 11.93 -12.07
N THR A 59 0.31 10.61 -11.96
CA THR A 59 0.82 9.87 -10.81
C THR A 59 2.32 10.06 -10.76
N ILE A 60 2.78 10.94 -9.86
CA ILE A 60 4.19 11.13 -9.61
C ILE A 60 4.68 9.79 -9.08
N SER A 61 5.44 9.06 -9.89
CA SER A 61 6.26 7.98 -9.36
C SER A 61 7.20 8.63 -8.35
N GLY A 62 6.93 8.42 -7.06
CA GLY A 62 7.88 8.80 -6.02
C GLY A 62 9.23 8.14 -6.28
N ARG A 63 10.25 8.51 -5.52
CA ARG A 63 11.54 7.80 -5.59
C ARG A 63 11.27 6.31 -5.37
N PRO A 64 11.60 5.41 -6.32
CA PRO A 64 11.61 3.99 -6.02
C PRO A 64 12.67 3.82 -4.94
N ILE A 65 12.24 3.51 -3.73
CA ILE A 65 13.16 3.12 -2.68
C ILE A 65 13.69 1.77 -3.17
N ALA A 66 14.93 1.75 -3.66
CA ALA A 66 15.60 0.53 -4.12
C ALA A 66 15.51 -0.61 -3.09
N ALA A 67 15.34 -0.26 -1.81
CA ALA A 67 15.14 -1.19 -0.72
C ALA A 67 13.78 -1.95 -0.75
N THR A 68 12.76 -1.46 -1.47
CA THR A 68 11.49 -2.18 -1.76
C THR A 68 11.44 -2.75 -3.19
N ALA A 69 12.60 -3.09 -3.77
CA ALA A 69 12.65 -3.89 -4.98
C ALA A 69 11.99 -5.27 -4.73
N SER A 70 11.43 -5.88 -5.79
CA SER A 70 10.78 -7.19 -5.72
C SER A 70 11.69 -8.27 -5.14
N GLU A 71 12.99 -8.19 -5.42
CA GLU A 71 14.01 -9.10 -4.88
C GLU A 71 14.09 -9.05 -3.35
N ASN A 72 14.13 -7.85 -2.75
CA ASN A 72 14.17 -7.69 -1.31
C ASN A 72 12.87 -8.15 -0.64
N ILE A 73 11.72 -7.92 -1.30
CA ILE A 73 10.42 -8.41 -0.81
C ILE A 73 10.41 -9.94 -0.77
N GLU A 74 10.91 -10.59 -1.82
CA GLU A 74 11.00 -12.04 -1.90
C GLU A 74 11.99 -12.61 -0.88
N GLN A 75 13.15 -11.97 -0.69
CA GLN A 75 14.10 -12.38 0.35
C GLN A 75 13.50 -12.31 1.76
N VAL A 76 12.86 -11.20 2.12
CA VAL A 76 12.19 -11.07 3.43
C VAL A 76 11.09 -12.13 3.59
N ARG A 77 10.34 -12.41 2.52
CA ARG A 77 9.31 -13.46 2.53
C ARG A 77 9.91 -14.84 2.82
N LEU A 78 10.99 -15.21 2.14
CA LEU A 78 11.63 -16.52 2.33
C LEU A 78 12.14 -16.71 3.76
N ILE A 79 12.69 -15.66 4.39
CA ILE A 79 13.14 -15.72 5.78
C ILE A 79 11.97 -15.97 6.73
N ILE A 80 10.83 -15.31 6.51
CA ILE A 80 9.63 -15.47 7.35
C ILE A 80 8.94 -16.82 7.11
N ASP A 81 8.93 -17.32 5.86
CA ASP A 81 8.36 -18.62 5.51
C ASP A 81 9.19 -19.79 6.10
N ASP A 82 10.49 -19.59 6.34
CA ASP A 82 11.37 -20.56 7.04
C ASP A 82 11.15 -20.55 8.56
N ASP A 83 11.13 -19.37 9.19
CA ASP A 83 10.75 -19.21 10.60
C ASP A 83 9.84 -17.99 10.83
N SER A 84 8.59 -18.28 11.20
CA SER A 84 7.59 -17.25 11.52
C SER A 84 7.88 -16.46 12.81
N HIS A 85 8.84 -16.90 13.64
CA HIS A 85 9.21 -16.23 14.89
C HIS A 85 10.39 -15.27 14.74
N VAL A 86 10.95 -15.16 13.53
CA VAL A 86 12.09 -14.28 13.25
C VAL A 86 11.77 -12.81 13.61
N THR A 87 12.75 -12.15 14.21
CA THR A 87 12.66 -10.74 14.58
C THR A 87 13.04 -9.84 13.41
N ILE A 88 12.60 -8.58 13.45
CA ILE A 88 12.98 -7.59 12.43
C ILE A 88 14.50 -7.40 12.41
N GLU A 89 15.16 -7.44 13.57
CA GLU A 89 16.62 -7.30 13.68
C GLU A 89 17.36 -8.43 12.95
N GLU A 90 16.93 -9.68 13.12
CA GLU A 90 17.51 -10.84 12.40
C GLU A 90 17.27 -10.74 10.89
N ILE A 91 16.09 -10.28 10.45
CA ILE A 91 15.83 -10.03 9.02
C ILE A 91 16.78 -8.95 8.49
N GLN A 92 17.03 -7.88 9.25
CA GLN A 92 17.94 -6.81 8.85
C GLN A 92 19.38 -7.32 8.71
N GLU A 93 19.85 -8.16 9.63
CA GLU A 93 21.18 -8.75 9.54
C GLU A 93 21.35 -9.64 8.30
N GLN A 94 20.31 -10.38 7.92
CA GLN A 94 20.34 -11.25 6.74
C GLN A 94 20.20 -10.50 5.41
N THR A 95 19.38 -9.45 5.38
CA THR A 95 19.04 -8.72 4.13
C THR A 95 19.83 -7.43 3.94
N GLY A 96 20.50 -6.93 4.98
CA GLY A 96 21.17 -5.62 4.98
C GLY A 96 20.21 -4.42 4.92
N LEU A 97 18.90 -4.66 5.09
CA LEU A 97 17.89 -3.61 5.05
C LEU A 97 17.86 -2.83 6.37
N ASN A 98 17.39 -1.58 6.30
CA ASN A 98 17.09 -0.83 7.52
C ASN A 98 15.72 -1.23 8.09
N TYR A 99 15.56 -1.02 9.39
CA TYR A 99 14.36 -1.37 10.16
C TYR A 99 13.07 -0.89 9.50
N GLY A 100 13.00 0.39 9.13
CA GLY A 100 11.79 0.98 8.56
C GLY A 100 11.43 0.39 7.19
N THR A 101 12.42 -0.01 6.40
CA THR A 101 12.17 -0.71 5.13
C THR A 101 11.66 -2.12 5.39
N THR A 102 12.32 -2.86 6.29
CA THR A 102 11.90 -4.21 6.65
C THR A 102 10.48 -4.22 7.20
N GLN A 103 10.17 -3.32 8.13
CA GLN A 103 8.82 -3.16 8.67
C GLN A 103 7.79 -2.87 7.57
N ARG A 104 8.12 -1.93 6.66
CA ARG A 104 7.25 -1.59 5.54
C ARG A 104 7.01 -2.76 4.58
N ILE A 105 8.04 -3.58 4.32
CA ILE A 105 7.89 -4.80 3.52
C ILE A 105 6.92 -5.76 4.21
N ILE A 106 7.08 -6.01 5.50
CA ILE A 106 6.22 -6.93 6.27
C ILE A 106 4.76 -6.45 6.25
N GLU A 107 4.52 -5.17 6.54
CA GLU A 107 3.16 -4.62 6.72
C GLU A 107 2.47 -4.27 5.39
N GLU A 108 3.14 -3.54 4.50
CA GLU A 108 2.53 -2.99 3.28
C GLU A 108 2.63 -3.93 2.07
N HIS A 109 3.67 -4.76 1.98
CA HIS A 109 3.91 -5.60 0.81
C HIS A 109 3.55 -7.06 1.03
N LEU A 110 3.85 -7.61 2.21
CA LEU A 110 3.50 -8.99 2.58
C LEU A 110 2.16 -9.07 3.33
N HIS A 111 1.63 -7.94 3.80
CA HIS A 111 0.37 -7.87 4.56
C HIS A 111 0.36 -8.74 5.82
N LEU A 112 1.51 -8.85 6.48
CA LEU A 112 1.68 -9.62 7.69
C LEU A 112 1.57 -8.73 8.93
N THR A 113 1.10 -9.32 10.02
CA THR A 113 1.02 -8.65 11.33
C THR A 113 1.61 -9.55 12.40
N LYS A 114 2.26 -8.95 13.40
CA LYS A 114 2.82 -9.70 14.53
C LYS A 114 1.69 -10.21 15.43
N ILE A 115 1.65 -11.51 15.64
CA ILE A 115 0.75 -12.17 16.59
C ILE A 115 1.57 -12.70 17.76
N ALA A 116 1.13 -12.44 19.00
CA ALA A 116 1.79 -12.99 20.18
C ALA A 116 1.59 -14.51 20.24
N ALA A 117 2.67 -15.24 20.56
CA ALA A 117 2.61 -16.68 20.77
C ALA A 117 1.60 -17.03 21.89
N ARG A 118 0.83 -18.10 21.71
CA ARG A 118 -0.11 -18.59 22.71
C ARG A 118 0.62 -19.49 23.71
N TYR A 119 0.46 -19.20 24.99
CA TYR A 119 1.04 -20.03 26.05
C TYR A 119 0.47 -21.45 26.01
N MET A 120 1.36 -22.44 26.06
CA MET A 120 1.00 -23.85 26.14
C MET A 120 1.53 -24.41 27.48
N PRO A 121 0.65 -24.82 28.41
CA PRO A 121 1.06 -25.24 29.77
C PRO A 121 1.96 -26.47 29.84
N LYS A 122 1.99 -27.29 28.79
CA LYS A 122 2.72 -28.56 28.77
C LYS A 122 3.24 -28.85 27.37
N GLU A 123 4.52 -29.20 27.30
CA GLU A 123 5.11 -29.82 26.13
C GLU A 123 4.69 -31.29 26.06
N PHE A 124 4.16 -31.70 24.91
CA PHE A 124 3.74 -33.07 24.68
C PHE A 124 4.85 -33.83 23.95
N THR A 125 5.04 -35.08 24.33
CA THR A 125 5.84 -36.03 23.54
C THR A 125 5.03 -36.50 22.32
N ASP A 126 5.71 -37.00 21.29
CA ASP A 126 5.05 -37.55 20.09
C ASP A 126 4.01 -38.62 20.43
N PHE A 127 4.32 -39.48 21.39
CA PHE A 127 3.37 -40.48 21.88
C PHE A 127 2.11 -39.84 22.47
N GLN A 128 2.26 -38.82 23.32
CA GLN A 128 1.12 -38.12 23.93
C GLN A 128 0.29 -37.38 22.88
N TRP A 129 0.91 -36.81 21.86
CA TRP A 129 0.21 -36.19 20.73
C TRP A 129 -0.64 -37.21 19.98
N ASN A 130 -0.05 -38.34 19.61
CA ASN A 130 -0.74 -39.39 18.85
C ASN A 130 -1.94 -39.95 19.63
N GLU A 131 -1.79 -40.21 20.92
CA GLU A 131 -2.90 -40.70 21.76
C GLU A 131 -4.01 -39.67 21.91
N ARG A 132 -3.69 -38.37 22.03
CA ARG A 132 -4.70 -37.30 22.05
C ARG A 132 -5.49 -37.26 20.74
N VAL A 133 -4.80 -37.27 19.60
CA VAL A 133 -5.44 -37.25 18.27
C VAL A 133 -6.34 -38.47 18.11
N ARG A 134 -5.85 -39.66 18.45
CA ARG A 134 -6.62 -40.90 18.41
C ARG A 134 -7.88 -40.82 19.28
N SER A 135 -7.74 -40.41 20.54
CA SER A 135 -8.86 -40.29 21.48
C SER A 135 -9.93 -39.32 20.96
N CYS A 136 -9.52 -38.15 20.44
CA CYS A 136 -10.45 -37.21 19.84
C CYS A 136 -11.18 -37.78 18.61
N GLN A 137 -10.49 -38.52 17.75
CA GLN A 137 -11.09 -39.17 16.59
C GLN A 137 -12.11 -40.25 17.00
N GLU A 138 -11.82 -41.05 18.02
CA GLU A 138 -12.74 -42.05 18.56
C GLU A 138 -14.00 -41.39 19.15
N ASN A 139 -13.84 -40.32 19.94
CA ASN A 139 -14.97 -39.56 20.49
C ASN A 139 -15.85 -38.94 19.39
N LEU A 140 -15.24 -38.35 18.35
CA LEU A 140 -15.97 -37.78 17.21
C LEU A 140 -16.77 -38.84 16.44
N LYS A 141 -16.23 -40.06 16.30
CA LYS A 141 -16.94 -41.18 15.65
C LYS A 141 -18.15 -41.63 16.47
N MET A 142 -17.99 -41.70 17.79
CA MET A 142 -19.08 -42.02 18.72
C MET A 142 -20.21 -40.99 18.60
N GLU A 143 -19.90 -39.69 18.67
CA GLU A 143 -20.93 -38.64 18.56
C GLU A 143 -21.68 -38.65 17.22
N ARG A 144 -20.96 -38.88 16.11
CA ARG A 144 -21.58 -38.99 14.78
C ARG A 144 -22.44 -40.25 14.64
N GLY A 145 -22.11 -41.33 15.34
CA GLY A 145 -22.93 -42.55 15.39
C GLY A 145 -24.18 -42.43 16.25
N VAL A 146 -24.17 -41.54 17.25
CA VAL A 146 -25.32 -41.27 18.14
C VAL A 146 -26.33 -40.31 17.49
N CYS A 147 -25.90 -39.46 16.55
CA CYS A 147 -26.75 -38.49 15.84
C CYS A 147 -27.78 -39.10 14.86
N GLY A 148 -27.95 -40.43 14.83
CA GLY A 148 -29.00 -41.13 14.09
C GLY A 148 -29.98 -41.93 14.96
N MET A 149 -29.91 -41.80 16.29
CA MET A 149 -30.70 -42.62 17.24
C MET A 149 -31.70 -41.83 18.09
N TRP A 150 -32.00 -40.59 17.71
CA TRP A 150 -33.10 -39.79 18.25
C TRP A 150 -33.96 -39.23 17.13
#